data_AF-A0AAJ2H1Y5-F1
#
_entry.id   AF-A0AAJ2H1Y5-F1
#
_cell.length_a   1.000
_cell.length_b   1.000
_cell.length_c   1.000
_cell.angle_alpha   90.00
_cell.angle_beta   90.00
_cell.angle_gamma   90.00
#
_symmetry.space_group_name_H-M   'P 1'
#
loop_
_entity.id
_entity.type
_entity.pdbx_description
1 polymer ?
#
loop_
_entity_poly.entity_id
_entity_poly.type
_entity_poly.pdbx_seq_one_letter_code
_entity_poly.pdbx_strand_id
1 'polypeptide(L)'
;SDYPNQVNNALCFPYIFRGALDSGATTINEEMKIACVYAIAKMAHVEPDSSTYGEKAKTFGSEYLIPGPLDPRLILEIAPAVAQAAIDSVVATRPIQDFDAY
;
A
#
# COMPACT_ATOMS: atom_id res chain seq x y z
N SER A 1 -4.47 -19.34 7.17
CA SER A 1 -5.70 -19.70 6.42
C SER A 1 -5.37 -19.30 5.01
N ASP A 2 -4.93 -20.26 4.22
CA ASP A 2 -4.07 -19.99 3.07
C ASP A 2 -4.91 -20.06 1.79
N TYR A 3 -6.04 -19.35 1.81
CA TYR A 3 -6.92 -19.23 0.65
C TYR A 3 -6.47 -18.06 -0.23
N PRO A 4 -6.57 -18.17 -1.56
CA PRO A 4 -6.33 -17.05 -2.46
C PRO A 4 -7.30 -15.90 -2.13
N ASN A 5 -6.87 -14.66 -2.38
CA ASN A 5 -7.70 -13.45 -2.27
C ASN A 5 -8.24 -13.17 -0.87
N GLN A 6 -7.44 -13.45 0.18
CA GLN A 6 -7.85 -13.19 1.55
C GLN A 6 -7.96 -11.69 1.83
N VAL A 7 -9.18 -11.17 1.93
CA VAL A 7 -9.43 -9.80 2.38
C VAL A 7 -9.21 -9.72 3.88
N ASN A 8 -8.17 -9.01 4.30
CA ASN A 8 -7.79 -8.86 5.70
C ASN A 8 -7.22 -7.47 5.97
N ASN A 9 -7.46 -6.93 7.16
CA ASN A 9 -6.92 -5.63 7.58
C ASN A 9 -5.39 -5.60 7.67
N ALA A 10 -4.74 -6.75 7.76
CA ALA A 10 -3.28 -6.91 7.67
C ALA A 10 -2.71 -6.33 6.35
N LEU A 11 -3.52 -6.23 5.29
CA LEU A 11 -3.15 -5.62 4.02
C LEU A 11 -3.05 -4.09 4.08
N CYS A 12 -3.68 -3.46 5.08
CA CYS A 12 -3.87 -2.00 5.11
C CYS A 12 -3.29 -1.36 6.37
N PHE A 13 -3.61 -1.89 7.56
CA PHE A 13 -3.34 -1.21 8.83
C PHE A 13 -1.87 -0.86 9.04
N PRO A 14 -0.91 -1.79 8.90
CA PRO A 14 0.50 -1.46 9.13
C PRO A 14 0.99 -0.31 8.25
N TYR A 15 0.51 -0.25 7.02
CA TYR A 15 1.04 0.65 5.99
C TYR A 15 0.33 2.00 5.95
N ILE A 16 -0.98 2.03 6.24
CA ILE A 16 -1.70 3.29 6.51
C ILE A 16 -1.05 4.01 7.70
N PHE A 17 -0.80 3.29 8.79
CA PHE A 17 -0.13 3.91 9.94
C PHE A 17 1.29 4.36 9.61
N ARG A 18 2.04 3.60 8.82
CA ARG A 18 3.38 4.02 8.39
C ARG A 18 3.35 5.36 7.65
N GLY A 19 2.54 5.49 6.59
CA GLY A 19 2.43 6.73 5.82
C GLY A 19 1.88 7.90 6.65
N ALA A 20 0.91 7.64 7.52
CA ALA A 20 0.36 8.62 8.44
C ALA A 20 1.40 9.14 9.44
N LEU A 21 2.16 8.23 10.07
CA LEU A 21 3.18 8.58 11.06
C LEU A 21 4.34 9.32 10.40
N ASP A 22 4.78 8.90 9.21
CA ASP A 22 5.88 9.51 8.49
C ASP A 22 5.60 10.95 8.07
N SER A 23 4.38 11.21 7.57
CA SER A 23 3.90 12.55 7.20
C SER A 23 3.44 13.40 8.40
N GLY A 24 3.41 12.83 9.61
CA GLY A 24 2.88 13.52 10.79
C GLY A 24 1.40 13.87 10.66
N ALA A 25 0.59 12.99 10.07
CA ALA A 25 -0.85 13.17 9.93
C ALA A 25 -1.52 13.31 11.31
N THR A 26 -2.41 14.29 11.44
CA THR A 26 -3.17 14.54 12.69
C THR A 26 -4.38 13.61 12.84
N THR A 27 -4.82 12.99 11.76
CA THR A 27 -5.94 12.04 11.72
C THR A 27 -5.78 11.07 10.54
N ILE A 28 -6.51 9.95 10.58
CA ILE A 28 -6.71 9.09 9.41
C ILE A 28 -8.04 9.44 8.78
N ASN A 29 -8.03 9.97 7.55
CA ASN A 29 -9.25 10.37 6.82
C ASN A 29 -9.61 9.41 5.67
N GLU A 30 -10.67 9.72 4.93
CA GLU A 30 -11.15 8.88 3.83
C GLU A 30 -10.21 8.91 2.62
N GLU A 31 -9.56 10.05 2.36
CA GLU A 31 -8.58 10.22 1.29
C GLU A 31 -7.43 9.23 1.45
N MET A 32 -6.92 9.06 2.68
CA MET A 32 -5.88 8.08 3.01
C MET A 32 -6.35 6.63 2.80
N LYS A 33 -7.60 6.32 3.15
CA LYS A 33 -8.17 4.97 2.93
C LYS A 33 -8.32 4.68 1.45
N ILE A 34 -8.80 5.65 0.67
CA ILE A 34 -8.95 5.54 -0.78
C ILE A 34 -7.58 5.37 -1.44
N ALA A 35 -6.57 6.14 -1.03
CA ALA A 35 -5.20 6.00 -1.53
C ALA A 35 -4.63 4.60 -1.26
N CYS A 36 -4.85 4.06 -0.05
CA CYS A 36 -4.47 2.69 0.28
C CYS A 36 -5.15 1.65 -0.63
N VAL A 37 -6.44 1.80 -0.92
CA VAL A 37 -7.18 0.88 -1.80
C VAL A 37 -6.63 0.95 -3.23
N TYR A 38 -6.36 2.16 -3.75
CA TYR A 38 -5.79 2.31 -5.09
C TYR A 38 -4.37 1.76 -5.19
N ALA A 39 -3.53 1.92 -4.16
CA ALA A 39 -2.21 1.32 -4.12
C ALA A 39 -2.29 -0.22 -4.17
N ILE A 40 -3.15 -0.83 -3.36
CA ILE A 40 -3.38 -2.29 -3.37
C ILE A 40 -3.88 -2.77 -4.73
N ALA A 41 -4.83 -2.05 -5.33
CA ALA A 41 -5.37 -2.40 -6.64
C ALA A 41 -4.28 -2.33 -7.73
N LYS A 42 -3.51 -1.23 -7.76
CA LYS A 42 -2.39 -1.07 -8.69
C LYS A 42 -1.39 -2.21 -8.55
N MET A 43 -1.00 -2.57 -7.33
CA MET A 43 -0.08 -3.68 -7.07
C MET A 43 -0.56 -5.01 -7.63
N ALA A 44 -1.86 -5.30 -7.53
CA ALA A 44 -2.43 -6.53 -8.07
C ALA A 44 -2.34 -6.61 -9.60
N HIS A 45 -2.32 -5.45 -10.28
CA HIS A 45 -2.22 -5.33 -11.73
C HIS A 45 -0.79 -5.24 -12.28
N VAL A 46 0.22 -4.98 -11.43
CA VAL A 46 1.62 -4.96 -11.85
C VAL A 46 2.14 -6.40 -11.90
N GLU A 47 2.54 -6.84 -13.09
CA GLU A 47 3.20 -8.14 -13.26
C GLU A 47 4.52 -8.14 -12.46
N PRO A 48 4.75 -9.13 -11.57
CA PRO A 48 6.00 -9.21 -10.85
C PRO A 48 7.17 -9.47 -11.80
N ASP A 49 8.25 -8.70 -11.69
CA ASP A 49 9.50 -9.02 -12.37
C ASP A 49 9.98 -10.40 -11.92
N SER A 50 10.13 -11.32 -12.87
CA SER A 50 10.48 -12.73 -12.63
C SER A 50 11.84 -12.94 -11.95
N SER A 51 12.67 -11.89 -11.87
CA SER A 51 13.99 -11.91 -11.21
C SER A 51 13.94 -11.74 -9.70
N THR A 52 12.86 -11.18 -9.15
CA THR A 52 12.82 -10.71 -7.75
C THR A 52 12.08 -11.68 -6.83
N TYR A 53 11.31 -12.62 -7.40
CA TYR A 53 10.42 -13.49 -6.65
C TYR A 53 10.70 -14.96 -6.91
N GLY A 54 11.24 -15.65 -5.90
CA GLY A 54 11.41 -17.11 -5.88
C GLY A 54 10.10 -17.90 -5.82
N GLU A 55 8.96 -17.21 -5.63
CA GLU A 55 7.62 -17.78 -5.72
C GLU A 55 6.91 -17.21 -6.95
N LYS A 56 6.41 -18.11 -7.80
CA LYS A 56 5.70 -17.83 -9.07
C LYS A 56 5.02 -16.46 -9.09
N ALA A 57 5.51 -15.58 -9.96
CA ALA A 57 4.85 -14.33 -10.30
C ALA A 57 3.36 -14.62 -10.59
N LYS A 58 2.46 -14.09 -9.76
CA LYS A 58 1.02 -14.26 -9.93
C LYS A 58 0.51 -13.10 -10.78
N THR A 59 -0.03 -13.42 -11.95
CA THR A 59 -0.74 -12.46 -12.79
C THR A 59 -2.14 -12.23 -12.21
N PHE A 60 -2.64 -11.00 -12.35
CA PHE A 60 -4.02 -10.66 -11.99
C PHE A 60 -5.03 -11.64 -12.60
N GLY A 61 -5.93 -12.20 -11.79
CA GLY A 61 -6.92 -13.19 -12.24
C GLY A 61 -7.75 -13.76 -11.09
N SER A 62 -8.58 -14.76 -11.37
CA SER A 62 -9.48 -15.36 -10.35
C SER A 62 -8.75 -15.85 -9.10
N GLU A 63 -7.51 -16.32 -9.27
CA GLU A 63 -6.67 -16.84 -8.19
C GLU A 63 -5.75 -15.79 -7.55
N TYR A 64 -5.77 -14.55 -8.06
CA TYR A 64 -4.96 -13.43 -7.59
C TYR A 64 -5.62 -12.08 -7.94
N LEU A 65 -6.51 -11.64 -7.06
CA LEU A 65 -7.23 -10.37 -7.12
C LEU A 65 -6.59 -9.30 -6.24
N ILE A 66 -5.95 -9.73 -5.14
CA ILE A 66 -5.29 -8.85 -4.16
C ILE A 66 -3.98 -9.48 -3.71
N PRO A 67 -2.95 -8.65 -3.39
CA PRO A 67 -1.70 -9.14 -2.83
C PRO A 67 -1.90 -9.88 -1.51
N GLY A 68 -0.96 -10.73 -1.16
CA GLY A 68 -0.95 -11.42 0.13
C GLY A 68 -0.48 -10.49 1.26
N PRO A 69 -0.89 -10.73 2.53
CA PRO A 69 -0.59 -9.85 3.67
C PRO A 69 0.90 -9.78 4.07
N LEU A 70 1.73 -10.66 3.50
CA LEU A 70 3.18 -10.69 3.72
C LEU A 70 3.97 -10.19 2.48
N ASP A 71 3.30 -9.63 1.48
CA ASP A 71 3.96 -9.08 0.30
C ASP A 71 4.79 -7.84 0.71
N PRO A 72 6.13 -7.89 0.57
CA PRO A 72 7.00 -6.80 1.00
C PRO A 72 6.76 -5.50 0.21
N ARG A 73 6.10 -5.54 -0.97
CA ARG A 73 5.76 -4.34 -1.74
C ARG A 73 4.69 -3.49 -1.07
N LEU A 74 3.90 -4.06 -0.16
CA LEU A 74 2.79 -3.34 0.48
C LEU A 74 3.27 -2.08 1.19
N ILE A 75 4.40 -2.15 1.90
CA ILE A 75 4.95 -0.96 2.56
C ILE A 75 5.46 0.07 1.56
N LEU A 76 6.11 -0.37 0.48
CA LEU A 76 6.72 0.50 -0.52
C LEU A 76 5.68 1.23 -1.37
N GLU A 77 4.49 0.66 -1.56
CA GLU A 77 3.44 1.25 -2.39
C GLU A 77 2.40 1.99 -1.53
N ILE A 78 1.97 1.41 -0.41
CA ILE A 78 0.87 1.99 0.39
C ILE A 78 1.36 3.15 1.24
N ALA A 79 2.52 3.06 1.90
CA ALA A 79 2.96 4.13 2.81
C ALA A 79 3.18 5.47 2.07
N PRO A 80 3.84 5.52 0.90
CA PRO A 80 3.93 6.74 0.10
C PRO A 80 2.59 7.26 -0.40
N ALA A 81 1.71 6.38 -0.89
CA ALA A 81 0.38 6.80 -1.32
C ALA A 81 -0.43 7.44 -0.19
N VAL A 82 -0.36 6.86 1.01
CA VAL A 82 -1.04 7.38 2.21
C VAL A 82 -0.41 8.67 2.70
N ALA A 83 0.93 8.77 2.70
CA ALA A 83 1.63 10.00 3.07
C ALA A 83 1.27 11.16 2.12
N GLN A 84 1.23 10.90 0.80
CA GLN A 84 0.79 11.89 -0.18
C GLN A 84 -0.65 12.31 0.07
N ALA A 85 -1.56 11.37 0.30
CA ALA A 85 -2.96 11.68 0.60
C ALA A 85 -3.12 12.53 1.87
N ALA A 86 -2.31 12.29 2.90
CA ALA A 86 -2.29 13.12 4.11
C ALA A 86 -1.81 14.56 3.84
N ILE A 87 -0.87 14.75 2.91
CA ILE A 87 -0.38 16.06 2.46
C ILE A 87 -1.48 16.78 1.67
N ASP A 88 -2.06 16.09 0.67
CA ASP A 88 -3.07 16.67 -0.23
C ASP A 88 -4.36 17.06 0.51
N SER A 89 -4.74 16.29 1.52
CA SER A 89 -5.89 16.58 2.39
C SER A 89 -5.56 17.53 3.55
N VAL A 90 -4.35 18.08 3.60
CA VAL A 90 -3.91 19.13 4.55
C VAL A 90 -3.99 18.67 6.02
N VAL A 91 -3.85 17.37 6.28
CA VAL A 91 -3.79 16.81 7.65
C VAL A 91 -2.36 16.48 8.10
N ALA A 92 -1.40 16.49 7.18
CA ALA A 92 0.02 16.28 7.44
C ALA A 92 0.70 17.50 8.09
N THR A 93 1.37 17.29 9.22
CA THR A 93 2.17 18.34 9.90
C THR A 93 3.65 18.29 9.54
N ARG A 94 4.11 17.19 8.94
CA ARG A 94 5.48 16.99 8.46
C ARG A 94 5.45 16.43 7.04
N PRO A 95 5.07 17.24 6.04
CA PRO A 95 4.95 16.78 4.65
C PRO A 95 6.29 16.25 4.12
N ILE A 96 6.24 15.07 3.48
CA ILE A 96 7.38 14.48 2.79
C ILE A 96 7.78 15.40 1.62
N GLN A 97 9.06 15.78 1.57
CA GLN A 97 9.58 16.72 0.56
C GLN A 97 10.20 16.01 -0.64
N ASP A 98 10.72 14.81 -0.43
CA ASP A 98 11.40 14.01 -1.42
C ASP A 98 10.86 12.58 -1.30
N PHE A 99 10.02 12.20 -2.25
CA PHE A 99 9.41 10.87 -2.31
C PHE A 99 10.32 9.82 -2.95
N ASP A 100 11.39 10.24 -3.65
CA ASP A 100 12.36 9.31 -4.23
C ASP A 100 13.37 8.86 -3.16
N ALA A 101 13.70 9.74 -2.21
CA ALA A 101 14.55 9.43 -1.06
C ALA A 101 13.80 8.72 0.09
N TYR A 102 12.48 8.83 0.12
CA TYR A 102 11.59 8.25 1.13
C TYR A 102 11.31 6.77 0.86
#